data_AF-A0A7K6EP95-F1
#
_entry.id   AF-A0A7K6EP95-F1
#
_cell.length_a   1.000
_cell.length_b   1.000
_cell.length_c   1.000
_cell.angle_alpha   90.00
_cell.angle_beta   90.00
_cell.angle_gamma   90.00
#
_symmetry.space_group_name_H-M   'P 1'
#
loop_
_entity.id
_entity.type
_entity.pdbx_description
1 polymer ?
#
loop_
_entity_poly.entity_id
_entity_poly.type
_entity_poly.pdbx_seq_one_letter_code
_entity_poly.pdbx_strand_id
1 'polypeptide(L)'
;SRMKRLAMALHSCCDHGRLALVDAKGFDPCDVSVNVKDGKVTVSAEHSEEHNSALAKTSNYRKYKKEFSLPPGDDEMTYSL
;
A
#
# COMPACT_ATOMS: atom_id res chain seq x y z
N SER A 1 -15.03 -34.12 -12.78
CA SER A 1 -15.10 -33.34 -14.03
C SER A 1 -15.52 -31.93 -13.69
N ARG A 2 -14.60 -30.95 -13.59
CA ARG A 2 -14.20 -30.07 -14.70
C ARG A 2 -15.41 -29.60 -15.51
N MET A 3 -16.17 -28.63 -14.99
CA MET A 3 -16.76 -27.54 -15.78
C MET A 3 -17.72 -26.66 -14.98
N LYS A 4 -17.46 -25.35 -15.07
CA LYS A 4 -18.45 -24.25 -15.09
C LYS A 4 -19.05 -23.83 -13.74
N ARG A 5 -18.29 -23.05 -12.97
CA ARG A 5 -18.86 -21.86 -12.32
C ARG A 5 -18.49 -20.67 -13.20
N LEU A 6 -19.35 -20.42 -14.19
CA LEU A 6 -19.26 -19.28 -15.09
C LEU A 6 -19.80 -18.04 -14.38
N ALA A 7 -19.05 -16.94 -14.56
CA ALA A 7 -19.52 -15.57 -14.71
C ALA A 7 -20.29 -14.91 -13.55
N MET A 8 -19.60 -14.03 -12.83
CA MET A 8 -20.07 -12.65 -12.72
C MET A 8 -18.92 -11.71 -13.12
N ALA A 9 -19.02 -11.18 -14.33
CA ALA A 9 -18.32 -9.99 -14.72
C ALA A 9 -18.88 -8.81 -13.92
N LEU A 10 -18.01 -7.96 -13.38
CA LEU A 10 -18.34 -6.54 -13.35
C LEU A 10 -17.15 -5.81 -13.95
N HIS A 11 -17.47 -5.07 -15.01
CA HIS A 11 -16.60 -4.20 -15.77
C HIS A 11 -15.53 -3.55 -14.89
N SER A 12 -14.27 -3.93 -15.11
CA SER A 12 -13.14 -3.08 -14.72
C SER A 12 -13.11 -1.92 -15.71
N CYS A 13 -13.96 -0.92 -15.50
CA CYS A 13 -13.88 0.35 -16.24
C CYS A 13 -13.57 1.52 -15.30
N CYS A 14 -13.08 1.23 -14.10
CA CYS A 14 -12.79 2.24 -13.10
C CYS A 14 -11.28 2.26 -12.86
N ASP A 15 -10.58 3.14 -13.60
CA ASP A 15 -9.23 3.60 -13.30
C ASP A 15 -8.12 2.50 -13.28
N HIS A 16 -7.79 1.96 -14.45
CA HIS A 16 -6.78 0.89 -14.65
C HIS A 16 -5.35 1.19 -14.12
N GLY A 17 -5.11 2.35 -13.51
CA GLY A 17 -3.81 2.76 -12.98
C GLY A 17 -3.76 3.06 -11.48
N ARG A 18 -4.89 3.06 -10.75
CA ARG A 18 -4.93 3.46 -9.34
C ARG A 18 -5.51 2.37 -8.45
N LEU A 19 -4.62 1.67 -7.77
CA LEU A 19 -4.95 0.60 -6.83
C LEU A 19 -5.46 1.13 -5.49
N ALA A 20 -4.92 2.26 -5.03
CA ALA A 20 -5.27 2.85 -3.75
C ALA A 20 -4.96 4.35 -3.70
N LEU A 21 -5.72 5.07 -2.88
CA LEU A 21 -5.40 6.41 -2.41
C LEU A 21 -5.15 6.33 -0.90
N VAL A 22 -4.01 6.85 -0.45
CA VAL A 22 -3.63 6.86 0.98
C VAL A 22 -3.45 8.31 1.43
N ASP A 23 -4.17 8.69 2.49
CA ASP A 23 -3.93 9.94 3.20
C ASP A 23 -2.81 9.73 4.23
N ALA A 24 -1.69 10.40 4.02
CA ALA A 24 -0.52 10.40 4.91
C ALA A 24 -0.37 11.73 5.67
N LYS A 25 -1.45 12.52 5.81
CA LYS A 25 -1.42 13.78 6.53
C LYS A 25 -0.86 13.62 7.95
N GLY A 26 0.08 14.50 8.30
CA GLY A 26 0.72 14.51 9.62
C GLY A 26 1.98 13.65 9.72
N PHE A 27 2.47 13.09 8.61
CA PHE A 27 3.80 12.49 8.50
C PHE A 27 4.67 13.32 7.54
N ASP A 28 5.98 13.37 7.79
CA ASP A 28 6.94 13.89 6.83
C ASP A 28 7.02 12.93 5.63
N PRO A 29 7.10 13.42 4.38
CA PRO A 29 7.29 12.56 3.21
C PRO A 29 8.47 11.57 3.35
N CYS A 30 9.53 11.93 4.06
CA CYS A 30 10.70 11.07 4.30
C CYS A 30 10.40 9.90 5.25
N ASP A 31 9.38 10.04 6.11
CA ASP A 31 8.97 8.98 7.04
C ASP A 31 8.04 7.97 6.38
N VAL A 32 7.52 8.28 5.18
CA VAL A 32 6.61 7.41 4.42
C VAL A 32 7.41 6.42 3.58
N SER A 33 7.09 5.13 3.73
CA SER A 33 7.69 4.02 2.98
C SER A 33 6.62 3.20 2.28
N VAL A 34 6.92 2.78 1.05
CA VAL A 34 6.10 1.87 0.26
C VAL A 34 6.93 0.63 -0.08
N ASN A 35 6.42 -0.55 0.28
CA ASN A 35 7.07 -1.83 -0.01
C ASN A 35 6.14 -2.75 -0.78
N VAL A 36 6.66 -3.41 -1.82
CA VAL A 36 5.92 -4.40 -2.60
C VAL A 36 6.55 -5.76 -2.39
N LYS A 37 5.76 -6.71 -1.89
CA LYS A 37 6.22 -8.08 -1.63
C LYS A 37 5.04 -9.05 -1.67
N ASP A 38 5.26 -10.24 -2.22
CA ASP A 38 4.27 -11.34 -2.20
C ASP A 38 2.90 -10.94 -2.77
N GLY A 39 2.88 -10.17 -3.86
CA GLY A 39 1.64 -9.69 -4.48
C GLY A 39 0.89 -8.64 -3.66
N LYS A 40 1.56 -7.98 -2.70
CA LYS A 40 0.96 -6.98 -1.82
C LYS A 40 1.78 -5.70 -1.78
N VAL A 41 1.09 -4.57 -1.70
CA VAL A 41 1.66 -3.25 -1.45
C VAL A 41 1.41 -2.88 0.01
N THR A 42 2.46 -2.61 0.75
CA THR A 42 2.40 -2.06 2.11
C THR A 42 2.83 -0.61 2.08
N VAL A 43 1.98 0.29 2.57
CA VAL A 43 2.32 1.68 2.84
C VAL A 43 2.44 1.86 4.34
N SER A 44 3.57 2.37 4.82
CA SER A 44 3.80 2.64 6.23
C SER A 44 4.40 4.02 6.43
N ALA A 45 4.14 4.63 7.57
CA ALA A 45 4.82 5.83 8.00
C ALA A 45 5.12 5.73 9.50
N GLU A 46 6.29 6.19 9.93
CA GLU A 46 6.70 6.13 11.33
C GLU A 46 7.49 7.37 11.67
N HIS A 47 7.02 8.14 12.65
CA HIS A 47 7.62 9.39 13.08
C HIS A 47 7.82 9.39 14.59
N SER A 48 9.01 9.79 15.03
CA SER A 48 9.29 10.09 16.43
C SER A 48 9.95 11.46 16.55
N GLU A 49 9.42 12.28 17.45
CA GLU A 49 9.98 13.58 17.78
C GLU A 49 10.24 13.66 19.29
N GLU A 50 11.39 14.20 19.65
CA GLU A 50 11.70 14.58 21.03
C GLU A 50 11.78 16.09 21.12
N HIS A 51 10.96 16.68 21.98
CA HIS A 51 10.99 18.09 22.30
C HIS A 51 11.61 18.28 23.68
N ASN A 52 12.76 18.94 23.72
CA ASN A 52 13.39 19.38 24.96
C ASN A 52 13.13 20.88 25.15
N SER A 53 12.40 21.23 26.21
CA SER A 53 12.27 22.59 26.69
C SER A 53 13.03 22.75 28.00
N ALA A 54 13.30 23.98 28.43
CA ALA A 54 13.96 24.26 29.71
C ALA A 54 13.21 23.68 30.94
N LEU A 55 11.92 23.36 30.79
CA LEU A 55 11.04 22.89 31.86
C LEU A 55 10.67 21.41 31.75
N ALA A 56 10.68 20.83 30.55
CA ALA A 56 10.22 19.46 30.32
C ALA A 56 10.77 18.86 29.03
N LYS A 57 10.97 17.53 29.05
CA LYS A 57 11.21 16.69 27.88
C LYS A 57 9.91 15.97 27.50
N THR A 58 9.44 16.13 26.27
CA THR A 58 8.30 15.41 25.72
C THR A 58 8.73 14.57 24.52
N SER A 59 8.08 13.43 24.33
CA SER A 59 8.27 12.58 23.15
C SER A 59 6.91 12.32 22.51
N ASN A 60 6.83 12.49 21.19
CA ASN A 60 5.68 12.09 20.40
C ASN A 60 6.11 10.95 19.47
N TYR A 61 5.29 9.90 19.40
CA TYR A 61 5.48 8.79 18.50
C TYR A 61 4.18 8.53 17.74
N ARG A 62 4.28 8.39 16.42
CA ARG A 62 3.15 8.05 15.55
C ARG A 62 3.56 7.01 14.52
N LYS A 63 2.66 6.07 14.25
CA LYS A 63 2.85 5.02 13.26
C LYS A 63 1.57 4.80 12.46
N TYR A 64 1.75 4.60 11.16
CA TYR A 64 0.72 4.20 10.22
C TYR A 64 1.18 2.98 9.42
N LYS A 65 0.26 2.05 9.15
CA LYS A 65 0.50 0.93 8.23
C LYS A 65 -0.80 0.51 7.56
N LYS A 66 -0.77 0.36 6.24
CA LYS A 66 -1.89 -0.16 5.44
C LYS A 66 -1.36 -1.07 4.33
N GLU A 67 -2.12 -2.12 4.05
CA GLU A 67 -1.76 -3.14 3.06
C GLU A 67 -2.86 -3.25 2.01
N PHE A 68 -2.46 -3.46 0.75
CA PHE A 68 -3.32 -3.64 -0.41
C PHE A 68 -2.85 -4.85 -1.19
N SER A 69 -3.79 -5.72 -1.60
CA SER A 69 -3.47 -6.80 -2.53
C SER A 69 -3.35 -6.23 -3.94
N LEU A 70 -2.29 -6.59 -4.64
CA LEU A 70 -2.21 -6.39 -6.07
C LEU A 70 -3.21 -7.34 -6.74
N PRO A 71 -3.86 -6.91 -7.83
CA PRO A 71 -4.48 -7.87 -8.73
C PRO A 71 -3.41 -8.87 -9.21
N PRO A 72 -3.78 -10.10 -9.54
CA PRO A 72 -2.87 -11.02 -10.19
C PRO A 72 -2.24 -10.31 -11.40
N GLY A 73 -0.91 -10.27 -11.46
CA GLY A 73 -0.23 -9.80 -12.65
C GLY A 73 -0.58 -10.73 -13.80
N ASP A 74 -0.64 -10.21 -15.01
CA ASP A 74 -0.49 -11.06 -16.19
C ASP A 74 0.95 -11.57 -16.14
N ASP A 75 1.15 -12.70 -15.47
CA ASP A 75 2.45 -13.34 -15.34
C ASP A 75 3.01 -13.62 -16.74
N GLU A 76 4.19 -13.08 -17.00
CA GLU A 76 5.18 -13.54 -17.98
C GLU A 76 4.62 -13.94 -19.36
N MET A 77 4.62 -12.98 -20.31
CA MET A 77 4.50 -13.32 -21.73
C MET A 77 5.62 -14.31 -22.08
N THR A 78 5.29 -15.60 -22.10
CA THR A 78 6.15 -16.62 -22.67
C THR A 78 6.14 -16.37 -24.18
N TYR A 79 7.07 -15.53 -24.65
CA TYR A 79 7.36 -15.41 -26.06
C TYR A 79 7.92 -16.76 -26.51
N SER A 80 7.02 -17.64 -26.94
CA SER A 80 7.40 -18.84 -27.68
C SER A 80 7.80 -18.35 -29.07
N LEU A 81 9.07 -18.54 -29.44
CA LEU A 81 9.57 -18.36 -30.81
C LEU A 81 8.99 -19.43 -31.74
#